data_AF-A0A7W1UP63-F1
#
_entry.id   AF-A0A7W1UP63-F1
#
_cell.length_a   1.000
_cell.length_b   1.000
_cell.length_c   1.000
_cell.angle_alpha   90.00
_cell.angle_beta   90.00
_cell.angle_gamma   90.00
#
_symmetry.space_group_name_H-M   'P 1'
#
loop_
_entity.id
_entity.type
_entity.pdbx_description
1 polymer ?
#
loop_
_entity_poly.entity_id
_entity_poly.type
_entity_poly.pdbx_seq_one_letter_code
_entity_poly.pdbx_strand_id
1 'polypeptide(L)'
;YYSPDKKLVDDAVKYAQSKDVLLIHAAGNESKNNDVELSFPSRELASGEIASNWIQVGASGYKKGRNIIGSFSNYGKKKVDLFAPGVDVYATIPGSKYESLSGTSMASPSTAGVAAIIRGYFPELKAEEVRTLLMKTVVPYSRKVNVPGQRKPKFFRKKKTKAVKKKVSEICISGGFVNVNNAVIELLKKK
;
A
#
# COMPACT_ATOMS: atom_id res chain seq x y z
N TYR A 1 16.35 -4.59 -10.12
CA TYR A 1 15.22 -5.32 -10.74
C TYR A 1 15.07 -4.91 -12.19
N TYR A 2 14.68 -5.83 -13.07
CA TYR A 2 14.33 -5.60 -14.48
C TYR A 2 12.92 -6.15 -14.70
N SER A 3 12.15 -5.56 -15.61
CA SER A 3 10.81 -6.05 -15.98
C SER A 3 10.92 -6.79 -17.32
N PRO A 4 11.02 -8.12 -17.33
CA PRO A 4 10.91 -8.87 -18.58
C PRO A 4 9.57 -8.53 -19.22
N ASP A 5 9.58 -8.37 -20.54
CA ASP A 5 8.40 -8.11 -21.37
C ASP A 5 7.49 -6.98 -20.87
N LYS A 6 8.09 -5.82 -20.50
CA LYS A 6 7.34 -4.66 -20.01
C LYS A 6 6.12 -4.30 -20.89
N LYS A 7 6.24 -4.44 -22.22
CA LYS A 7 5.11 -4.20 -23.13
C LYS A 7 3.91 -5.11 -22.83
N LEU A 8 4.14 -6.42 -22.61
CA LEU A 8 3.06 -7.36 -22.29
C LEU A 8 2.40 -7.02 -20.95
N VAL A 9 3.20 -6.65 -19.96
CA VAL A 9 2.69 -6.21 -18.64
C VAL A 9 1.86 -4.94 -18.79
N ASP A 10 2.34 -3.95 -19.53
CA ASP A 10 1.62 -2.69 -19.77
C ASP A 10 0.31 -2.93 -20.54
N ASP A 11 0.32 -3.80 -21.55
CA ASP A 11 -0.88 -4.20 -22.30
C ASP A 11 -1.91 -4.90 -21.39
N ALA A 12 -1.45 -5.75 -20.46
CA ALA A 12 -2.32 -6.39 -19.47
C ALA A 12 -2.93 -5.39 -18.46
N VAL A 13 -2.16 -4.37 -18.04
CA VAL A 13 -2.66 -3.30 -17.17
C VAL A 13 -3.74 -2.47 -17.88
N LYS A 14 -3.49 -2.08 -19.14
CA LYS A 14 -4.46 -1.36 -19.97
C LYS A 14 -5.72 -2.20 -20.22
N TYR A 15 -5.56 -3.50 -20.46
CA TYR A 15 -6.70 -4.40 -20.60
C TYR A 15 -7.54 -4.43 -19.32
N ALA A 16 -6.91 -4.61 -18.15
CA ALA A 16 -7.61 -4.57 -16.87
C ALA A 16 -8.35 -3.23 -16.65
N GLN A 17 -7.72 -2.10 -16.99
CA GLN A 17 -8.35 -0.79 -16.91
C GLN A 17 -9.58 -0.69 -17.83
N SER A 18 -9.47 -1.16 -19.08
CA SER A 18 -10.59 -1.19 -20.05
C SER A 18 -11.78 -2.05 -19.60
N LYS A 19 -11.53 -2.97 -18.65
CA LYS A 19 -12.53 -3.88 -18.06
C LYS A 19 -12.98 -3.44 -16.67
N ASP A 20 -12.68 -2.21 -16.27
CA ASP A 20 -13.07 -1.67 -14.95
C ASP A 20 -12.56 -2.50 -13.77
N VAL A 21 -11.35 -3.06 -13.91
CA VAL A 21 -10.68 -3.84 -12.87
C VAL A 21 -9.78 -2.91 -12.04
N LEU A 22 -9.97 -2.89 -10.73
CA LEU A 22 -9.05 -2.24 -9.80
C LEU A 22 -7.88 -3.18 -9.46
N LEU A 23 -6.66 -2.78 -9.80
CA LEU A 23 -5.43 -3.50 -9.48
C LEU A 23 -4.90 -3.07 -8.11
N ILE A 24 -4.75 -4.03 -7.21
CA ILE A 24 -4.26 -3.80 -5.85
C ILE A 24 -2.93 -4.54 -5.69
N HIS A 25 -1.85 -3.78 -5.55
CA HIS A 25 -0.50 -4.29 -5.69
C HIS A 25 0.31 -4.09 -4.40
N ALA A 26 1.06 -5.11 -4.00
CA ALA A 26 1.93 -5.08 -2.82
C ALA A 26 3.19 -4.23 -3.08
N ALA A 27 3.57 -3.36 -2.14
CA ALA A 27 4.72 -2.45 -2.31
C ALA A 27 6.09 -3.13 -2.33
N GLY A 28 6.20 -4.37 -1.84
CA GLY A 28 7.46 -5.09 -1.65
C GLY A 28 7.95 -5.07 -0.20
N ASN A 29 8.89 -5.96 0.13
CA ASN A 29 9.27 -6.29 1.51
C ASN A 29 10.77 -6.08 1.81
N GLU A 30 11.44 -5.18 1.07
CA GLU A 30 12.89 -4.97 1.11
C GLU A 30 13.29 -3.75 1.98
N SER A 31 12.34 -3.15 2.70
CA SER A 31 12.52 -1.90 3.46
C SER A 31 13.02 -0.73 2.59
N LYS A 32 12.66 -0.71 1.31
CA LYS A 32 13.16 0.23 0.30
C LYS A 32 12.19 1.39 0.06
N ASN A 33 12.76 2.49 -0.43
CA ASN A 33 11.99 3.64 -0.90
C ASN A 33 11.72 3.49 -2.40
N ASN A 34 10.50 3.13 -2.77
CA ASN A 34 10.07 2.94 -4.16
C ASN A 34 10.13 4.24 -4.99
N ASP A 35 10.23 5.41 -4.35
CA ASP A 35 10.43 6.67 -5.08
C ASP A 35 11.78 6.70 -5.81
N VAL A 36 12.78 5.95 -5.35
CA VAL A 36 14.13 5.92 -5.93
C VAL A 36 14.60 4.51 -6.31
N GLU A 37 14.01 3.48 -5.71
CA GLU A 37 14.29 2.07 -6.04
C GLU A 37 13.23 1.55 -7.00
N LEU A 38 13.65 0.76 -7.99
CA LEU A 38 12.73 0.15 -8.95
C LEU A 38 11.97 -1.02 -8.30
N SER A 39 10.66 -1.08 -8.53
CA SER A 39 9.78 -2.17 -8.14
C SER A 39 8.90 -2.51 -9.33
N PHE A 40 8.82 -3.80 -9.68
CA PHE A 40 8.05 -4.28 -10.83
C PHE A 40 7.10 -5.42 -10.42
N PRO A 41 5.95 -5.58 -11.10
CA PRO A 41 5.41 -4.64 -12.09
C PRO A 41 5.10 -3.26 -11.47
N SER A 42 5.07 -2.21 -12.28
CA SER A 42 4.83 -0.84 -11.84
C SER A 42 3.63 -0.24 -12.58
N ARG A 43 2.95 0.71 -11.93
CA ARG A 43 1.85 1.46 -12.54
C ARG A 43 2.28 2.44 -13.64
N GLU A 44 3.58 2.69 -13.76
CA GLU A 44 4.15 3.60 -14.76
C GLU A 44 4.43 2.82 -16.04
N LEU A 45 3.63 3.07 -17.06
CA LEU A 45 3.71 2.40 -18.34
C LEU A 45 4.91 2.92 -19.14
N ALA A 46 5.36 2.18 -20.15
CA ALA A 46 6.48 2.59 -21.01
C ALA A 46 6.22 3.91 -21.74
N SER A 47 4.94 4.28 -21.91
CA SER A 47 4.51 5.59 -22.44
C SER A 47 4.72 6.76 -21.47
N GLY A 48 5.06 6.51 -20.20
CA GLY A 48 5.08 7.51 -19.13
C GLY A 48 3.72 7.75 -18.47
N GLU A 49 2.66 7.11 -18.96
CA GLU A 49 1.33 7.16 -18.35
C GLU A 49 1.32 6.42 -17.00
N ILE A 50 0.55 6.95 -16.04
CA ILE A 50 0.30 6.28 -14.77
C ILE A 50 -1.07 5.63 -14.81
N ALA A 51 -1.12 4.31 -14.67
CA ALA A 51 -2.37 3.56 -14.58
C ALA A 51 -3.22 4.05 -13.40
N SER A 52 -4.39 4.61 -13.71
CA SER A 52 -5.35 5.21 -12.76
C SER A 52 -6.12 4.16 -11.96
N ASN A 53 -6.24 2.92 -12.46
CA ASN A 53 -6.86 1.79 -11.79
C ASN A 53 -5.89 0.99 -10.90
N TRP A 54 -4.77 1.57 -10.45
CA TRP A 54 -3.74 0.88 -9.66
C TRP A 54 -3.57 1.51 -8.27
N ILE A 55 -3.63 0.69 -7.22
CA ILE A 55 -3.30 1.09 -5.85
C ILE A 55 -2.11 0.29 -5.30
N GLN A 56 -1.06 1.00 -4.90
CA GLN A 56 0.17 0.46 -4.37
C GLN A 56 0.14 0.47 -2.84
N VAL A 57 0.20 -0.70 -2.21
CA VAL A 57 -0.12 -0.89 -0.79
C VAL A 57 1.11 -1.28 0.03
N GLY A 58 1.47 -0.45 1.00
CA GLY A 58 2.46 -0.77 2.03
C GLY A 58 1.84 -1.51 3.23
N ALA A 59 2.67 -2.12 4.07
CA ALA A 59 2.22 -2.90 5.23
C ALA A 59 2.32 -2.10 6.55
N SER A 60 1.25 -2.14 7.32
CA SER A 60 1.18 -1.68 8.71
C SER A 60 0.95 -2.83 9.67
N GLY A 61 1.43 -2.68 10.91
CA GLY A 61 1.14 -3.60 12.00
C GLY A 61 0.10 -3.09 12.98
N TYR A 62 -0.18 -3.92 13.98
CA TYR A 62 -1.21 -3.67 15.00
C TYR A 62 -0.74 -2.75 16.13
N LYS A 63 0.57 -2.64 16.38
CA LYS A 63 1.12 -1.83 17.48
C LYS A 63 1.12 -0.35 17.11
N LYS A 64 0.29 0.43 17.82
CA LYS A 64 0.33 1.90 17.75
C LYS A 64 1.72 2.41 18.13
N GLY A 65 2.13 3.51 17.52
CA GLY A 65 3.36 4.22 17.84
C GLY A 65 4.34 4.23 16.67
N ARG A 66 5.63 4.30 16.99
CA ARG A 66 6.66 4.52 15.96
C ARG A 66 6.89 3.31 15.06
N ASN A 67 6.51 2.11 15.49
CA ASN A 67 6.69 0.85 14.76
C ASN A 67 5.38 0.37 14.08
N ILE A 68 4.43 1.28 13.85
CA ILE A 68 3.17 0.93 13.19
C ILE A 68 3.36 0.53 11.73
N ILE A 69 4.43 0.96 11.07
CA ILE A 69 4.78 0.50 9.72
C ILE A 69 5.61 -0.78 9.86
N GLY A 70 5.29 -1.80 9.07
CA GLY A 70 6.06 -3.04 9.03
C GLY A 70 7.51 -2.73 8.67
N SER A 71 8.47 -3.22 9.47
CA SER A 71 9.88 -2.87 9.26
C SER A 71 10.44 -3.34 7.92
N PHE A 72 9.80 -4.35 7.31
CA PHE A 72 10.09 -4.87 5.98
C PHE A 72 9.41 -4.07 4.86
N SER A 73 8.33 -3.33 5.15
CA SER A 73 7.52 -2.70 4.10
C SER A 73 8.34 -1.73 3.27
N ASN A 74 8.22 -1.83 1.95
CA ASN A 74 8.58 -0.71 1.10
C ASN A 74 7.62 0.46 1.31
N TYR A 75 8.10 1.65 1.01
CA TYR A 75 7.39 2.91 1.18
C TYR A 75 7.77 3.87 0.04
N GLY A 76 7.09 5.00 -0.09
CA GLY A 76 7.41 6.02 -1.09
C GLY A 76 6.34 7.10 -1.15
N LYS A 77 6.75 8.36 -0.99
CA LYS A 77 5.83 9.50 -1.00
C LYS A 77 5.12 9.65 -2.34
N LYS A 78 5.76 9.24 -3.43
CA LYS A 78 5.24 9.36 -4.80
C LYS A 78 4.70 8.04 -5.32
N LYS A 79 5.23 6.88 -4.89
CA LYS A 79 4.85 5.58 -5.48
C LYS A 79 4.01 4.66 -4.60
N VAL A 80 3.94 4.87 -3.29
CA VAL A 80 3.06 4.07 -2.40
C VAL A 80 1.83 4.88 -2.05
N ASP A 81 0.65 4.34 -2.34
CA ASP A 81 -0.62 5.06 -2.22
C ASP A 81 -1.10 5.13 -0.75
N LEU A 82 -1.15 3.98 -0.07
CA LEU A 82 -1.59 3.88 1.32
C LEU A 82 -0.94 2.69 2.05
N PHE A 83 -1.16 2.59 3.36
CA PHE A 83 -0.79 1.42 4.15
C PHE A 83 -2.03 0.61 4.55
N ALA A 84 -1.87 -0.70 4.72
CA ALA A 84 -2.93 -1.59 5.21
C ALA A 84 -2.36 -2.68 6.14
N PRO A 85 -3.20 -3.34 6.97
CA PRO A 85 -2.76 -4.40 7.86
C PRO A 85 -2.00 -5.51 7.11
N GLY A 86 -0.74 -5.73 7.49
CA GLY A 86 0.13 -6.71 6.84
C GLY A 86 1.22 -7.27 7.74
N VAL A 87 1.18 -7.02 9.05
CA VAL A 87 2.09 -7.63 10.04
C VAL A 87 1.29 -8.53 10.95
N ASP A 88 1.74 -9.77 11.11
CA ASP A 88 1.14 -10.82 11.94
C ASP A 88 -0.36 -11.05 11.61
N VAL A 89 -0.69 -11.04 10.32
CA VAL A 89 -2.05 -11.29 9.83
C VAL A 89 -2.30 -12.79 9.85
N TYR A 90 -3.29 -13.22 10.63
CA TYR A 90 -3.70 -14.62 10.71
C TYR A 90 -4.52 -14.99 9.47
N ALA A 91 -4.03 -15.96 8.69
CA ALA A 91 -4.62 -16.34 7.41
C ALA A 91 -4.70 -17.87 7.25
N THR A 92 -5.58 -18.31 6.36
CA THR A 92 -5.70 -19.73 5.99
C THR A 92 -4.50 -20.17 5.16
N ILE A 93 -4.03 -21.38 5.43
CA ILE A 93 -3.01 -22.08 4.64
C ILE A 93 -3.51 -23.49 4.29
N PRO A 94 -2.92 -24.17 3.28
CA PRO A 94 -3.36 -25.52 2.89
C PRO A 94 -3.41 -26.52 4.06
N GLY A 95 -4.34 -27.46 3.97
CA GLY A 95 -4.52 -28.51 4.99
C GLY A 95 -5.36 -28.09 6.20
N SER A 96 -6.34 -27.19 6.01
CA SER A 96 -7.24 -26.71 7.07
C SER A 96 -6.52 -26.07 8.27
N LYS A 97 -5.42 -25.37 7.98
CA LYS A 97 -4.56 -24.74 8.97
C LYS A 97 -4.61 -23.22 8.85
N TYR A 98 -4.06 -22.58 9.86
CA TYR A 98 -3.91 -21.14 9.94
C TYR A 98 -2.51 -20.78 10.40
N GLU A 99 -2.00 -19.66 9.92
CA GLU A 99 -0.69 -19.14 10.30
C GLU A 99 -0.70 -17.61 10.34
N SER A 100 0.10 -17.03 11.23
CA SER A 100 0.36 -15.59 11.26
C SER A 100 1.46 -15.24 10.26
N LEU A 101 1.10 -14.51 9.21
CA LEU A 101 2.01 -14.12 8.12
C LEU A 101 2.22 -12.61 8.11
N SER A 102 3.41 -12.19 7.65
CA SER A 102 3.80 -10.79 7.56
C SER A 102 4.29 -10.46 6.15
N GLY A 103 3.70 -9.45 5.53
CA GLY A 103 4.09 -8.99 4.19
C GLY A 103 3.17 -7.90 3.65
N THR A 104 3.68 -7.12 2.70
CA THR A 104 2.82 -6.30 1.82
C THR A 104 1.87 -7.18 1.00
N SER A 105 2.20 -8.46 0.81
CA SER A 105 1.32 -9.50 0.28
C SER A 105 0.09 -9.77 1.15
N MET A 106 0.09 -9.42 2.45
CA MET A 106 -1.08 -9.49 3.33
C MET A 106 -1.83 -8.15 3.39
N ALA A 107 -1.11 -7.05 3.21
CA ALA A 107 -1.68 -5.71 3.11
C ALA A 107 -2.52 -5.55 1.84
N SER A 108 -2.03 -6.02 0.69
CA SER A 108 -2.75 -5.98 -0.59
C SER A 108 -4.15 -6.63 -0.52
N PRO A 109 -4.32 -7.90 -0.13
CA PRO A 109 -5.64 -8.52 -0.02
C PRO A 109 -6.51 -7.88 1.07
N SER A 110 -5.93 -7.32 2.13
CA SER A 110 -6.68 -6.52 3.11
C SER A 110 -7.33 -5.29 2.45
N THR A 111 -6.59 -4.56 1.61
CA THR A 111 -7.14 -3.45 0.81
C THR A 111 -8.15 -3.94 -0.23
N ALA A 112 -7.93 -5.11 -0.84
CA ALA A 112 -8.87 -5.71 -1.78
C ALA A 112 -10.21 -6.06 -1.14
N GLY A 113 -10.20 -6.58 0.09
CA GLY A 113 -11.43 -6.80 0.85
C GLY A 113 -12.22 -5.51 1.07
N VAL A 114 -11.55 -4.40 1.39
CA VAL A 114 -12.22 -3.10 1.53
C VAL A 114 -12.83 -2.63 0.22
N ALA A 115 -12.09 -2.73 -0.90
CA ALA A 115 -12.60 -2.38 -2.22
C ALA A 115 -13.80 -3.24 -2.64
N ALA A 116 -13.75 -4.55 -2.34
CA ALA A 116 -14.83 -5.49 -2.62
C ALA A 116 -16.09 -5.17 -1.81
N ILE A 117 -15.98 -4.84 -0.52
CA ILE A 117 -17.11 -4.39 0.29
C ILE A 117 -17.74 -3.15 -0.33
N ILE A 118 -16.94 -2.15 -0.70
CA ILE A 118 -17.43 -0.92 -1.33
C ILE A 118 -18.20 -1.24 -2.61
N ARG A 119 -17.61 -2.01 -3.55
CA ARG A 119 -18.28 -2.37 -4.81
C ARG A 119 -19.46 -3.32 -4.62
N GLY A 120 -19.53 -4.07 -3.52
CA GLY A 120 -20.67 -4.91 -3.18
C GLY A 120 -21.92 -4.09 -2.84
N TYR A 121 -21.76 -2.94 -2.17
CA TYR A 121 -22.86 -2.04 -1.80
C TYR A 121 -23.11 -0.91 -2.80
N PHE A 122 -22.09 -0.55 -3.58
CA PHE A 122 -22.11 0.54 -4.57
C PHE A 122 -21.52 0.04 -5.89
N PRO A 123 -22.19 -0.91 -6.57
CA PRO A 123 -21.67 -1.59 -7.76
C PRO A 123 -21.48 -0.67 -8.98
N GLU A 124 -22.09 0.50 -8.98
CA GLU A 124 -21.97 1.53 -10.01
C GLU A 124 -20.59 2.23 -10.02
N LEU A 125 -19.86 2.20 -8.89
CA LEU A 125 -18.56 2.85 -8.78
C LEU A 125 -17.52 2.18 -9.68
N LYS A 126 -16.88 3.00 -10.51
CA LYS A 126 -15.73 2.60 -11.34
C LYS A 126 -14.49 2.35 -10.48
N ALA A 127 -13.58 1.53 -10.99
CA ALA A 127 -12.32 1.20 -10.33
C ALA A 127 -11.53 2.45 -9.88
N GLU A 128 -11.49 3.48 -10.73
CA GLU A 128 -10.80 4.75 -10.43
C GLU A 128 -11.50 5.55 -9.32
N GLU A 129 -12.83 5.51 -9.27
CA GLU A 129 -13.63 6.16 -8.22
C GLU A 129 -13.42 5.45 -6.87
N VAL A 130 -13.40 4.11 -6.87
CA VAL A 130 -13.07 3.31 -5.69
C VAL A 130 -11.66 3.62 -5.21
N ARG A 131 -10.66 3.67 -6.11
CA ARG A 131 -9.30 4.06 -5.75
C ARG A 131 -9.28 5.45 -5.10
N THR A 132 -9.94 6.42 -5.71
CA THR A 132 -10.00 7.80 -5.21
C THR A 132 -10.66 7.87 -3.84
N LEU A 133 -11.75 7.14 -3.65
CA LEU A 133 -12.45 7.02 -2.37
C LEU A 133 -11.51 6.46 -1.29
N LEU A 134 -10.89 5.30 -1.54
CA LEU A 134 -9.97 4.66 -0.58
C LEU A 134 -8.82 5.60 -0.17
N MET A 135 -8.30 6.37 -1.12
CA MET A 135 -7.24 7.35 -0.87
C MET A 135 -7.73 8.54 -0.03
N LYS A 136 -8.95 9.01 -0.30
CA LYS A 136 -9.56 10.14 0.42
C LYS A 136 -9.95 9.77 1.85
N THR A 137 -10.39 8.53 2.08
CA THR A 137 -11.00 8.10 3.35
C THR A 137 -10.06 7.32 4.26
N VAL A 138 -8.75 7.36 4.00
CA VAL A 138 -7.76 6.79 4.91
C VAL A 138 -7.88 7.37 6.32
N VAL A 139 -7.44 6.62 7.33
CA VAL A 139 -7.19 7.18 8.66
C VAL A 139 -5.78 7.79 8.65
N PRO A 140 -5.64 9.12 8.76
CA PRO A 140 -4.33 9.75 8.80
C PRO A 140 -3.60 9.43 10.11
N TYR A 141 -2.27 9.45 10.08
CA TYR A 141 -1.44 9.24 11.26
C TYR A 141 -0.57 10.47 11.55
N SER A 142 -0.96 11.23 12.58
CA SER A 142 -0.31 12.50 12.93
C SER A 142 1.08 12.36 13.54
N ARG A 143 1.38 11.20 14.15
CA ARG A 143 2.68 10.95 14.81
C ARG A 143 3.74 10.52 13.80
N LYS A 144 5.00 10.84 14.10
CA LYS A 144 6.14 10.33 13.32
C LYS A 144 6.33 8.82 13.57
N VAL A 145 6.58 8.10 12.49
CA VAL A 145 6.88 6.66 12.46
C VAL A 145 8.34 6.45 12.10
N ASN A 146 8.90 5.29 12.48
CA ASN A 146 10.20 4.86 12.02
C ASN A 146 10.09 4.51 10.53
N VAL A 147 11.00 5.05 9.72
CA VAL A 147 11.07 4.74 8.30
C VAL A 147 11.73 3.35 8.14
N PRO A 148 11.11 2.40 7.42
CA PRO A 148 11.71 1.10 7.15
C PRO A 148 13.13 1.24 6.59
N GLY A 149 14.07 0.41 7.05
CA GLY A 149 15.44 0.35 6.53
C GLY A 149 16.35 1.55 6.82
N GLN A 150 15.83 2.72 7.22
CA GLN A 150 16.62 3.94 7.38
C GLN A 150 17.11 4.19 8.81
N ARG A 151 18.42 4.43 8.93
CA ARG A 151 19.07 4.82 10.19
C ARG A 151 19.94 6.05 10.02
N LYS A 152 20.04 6.85 11.08
CA LYS A 152 20.92 8.03 11.13
C LYS A 152 22.39 7.60 11.14
N PRO A 153 23.29 8.35 10.47
CA PRO A 153 24.73 8.09 10.53
C PRO A 153 25.26 8.19 11.97
N LYS A 154 26.30 7.41 12.30
CA LYS A 154 26.97 7.46 13.60
C LYS A 154 27.91 8.67 13.62
N PHE A 155 27.77 9.55 14.61
CA PHE A 155 28.72 10.66 14.76
C PHE A 155 29.84 10.41 15.78
N PHE A 156 29.75 9.40 16.67
CA PHE A 156 30.84 9.05 17.62
C PHE A 156 30.76 7.58 18.06
N ARG A 157 31.87 7.07 18.63
CA ARG A 157 32.22 5.64 18.86
C ARG A 157 31.38 4.85 19.89
N LYS A 158 30.16 5.27 20.29
CA LYS A 158 29.21 4.45 21.11
C LYS A 158 27.72 4.74 20.80
N LYS A 159 26.91 3.67 20.92
CA LYS A 159 25.44 3.47 20.68
C LYS A 159 24.98 3.10 19.26
N LYS A 160 24.00 2.19 19.20
CA LYS A 160 23.24 1.76 18.01
C LYS A 160 22.72 2.99 17.25
N THR A 161 22.76 2.96 15.91
CA THR A 161 22.21 4.03 15.06
C THR A 161 20.71 4.20 15.29
N LYS A 162 20.26 5.45 15.47
CA LYS A 162 18.84 5.78 15.70
C LYS A 162 18.06 5.65 14.38
N ALA A 163 16.83 5.14 14.45
CA ALA A 163 15.93 5.13 13.29
C ALA A 163 15.63 6.55 12.78
N VAL A 164 15.52 6.70 11.46
CA VAL A 164 14.97 7.91 10.83
C VAL A 164 13.46 7.92 11.06
N LYS A 165 12.90 9.11 11.33
CA LYS A 165 11.48 9.26 11.67
C LYS A 165 10.82 10.31 10.78
N LYS A 166 9.69 9.97 10.19
CA LYS A 166 8.90 10.84 9.31
C LYS A 166 7.41 10.71 9.60
N LYS A 167 6.59 11.69 9.20
CA LYS A 167 5.13 11.53 9.18
C LYS A 167 4.75 10.47 8.13
N VAL A 168 3.61 9.81 8.29
CA VAL A 168 3.12 8.84 7.29
C VAL A 168 2.88 9.52 5.94
N SER A 169 2.45 10.79 5.97
CA SER A 169 2.31 11.64 4.77
C SER A 169 3.62 12.00 4.07
N GLU A 170 4.78 11.62 4.61
CA GLU A 170 6.09 11.77 3.95
C GLU A 170 6.63 10.44 3.40
N ILE A 171 5.90 9.34 3.60
CA ILE A 171 6.31 7.98 3.18
C ILE A 171 5.22 7.22 2.41
N CYS A 172 4.04 7.81 2.21
CA CYS A 172 3.04 7.39 1.23
C CYS A 172 2.22 8.63 0.77
N ILE A 173 1.47 8.47 -0.32
CA ILE A 173 0.70 9.54 -0.96
C ILE A 173 -0.42 10.01 -0.03
N SER A 174 -1.30 9.10 0.39
CA SER A 174 -2.49 9.41 1.23
C SER A 174 -2.13 9.85 2.65
N GLY A 175 -0.98 9.45 3.15
CA GLY A 175 -0.54 9.73 4.51
C GLY A 175 -1.30 8.94 5.58
N GLY A 176 -1.97 7.84 5.22
CA GLY A 176 -2.78 7.08 6.16
C GLY A 176 -2.94 5.61 5.84
N PHE A 177 -3.84 5.00 6.61
CA PHE A 177 -4.18 3.59 6.53
C PHE A 177 -5.56 3.39 5.94
N VAL A 178 -5.74 2.36 5.11
CA VAL A 178 -7.06 2.01 4.54
C VAL A 178 -8.10 1.86 5.65
N ASN A 179 -9.32 2.33 5.41
CA ASN A 179 -10.41 2.25 6.38
C ASN A 179 -11.78 2.10 5.70
N VAL A 180 -12.40 0.93 5.89
CA VAL A 180 -13.70 0.60 5.31
C VAL A 180 -14.83 1.47 5.85
N ASN A 181 -14.85 1.74 7.16
CA ASN A 181 -15.92 2.49 7.80
C ASN A 181 -15.98 3.93 7.28
N ASN A 182 -14.84 4.61 7.17
CA ASN A 182 -14.76 5.95 6.61
C ASN A 182 -15.20 5.98 5.14
N ALA A 183 -14.83 4.96 4.35
CA ALA A 183 -15.24 4.86 2.95
C ALA A 183 -16.76 4.73 2.81
N VAL A 184 -17.37 3.85 3.61
CA VAL A 184 -18.83 3.66 3.62
C VAL A 184 -19.56 4.91 4.10
N ILE A 185 -19.11 5.53 5.20
CA ILE A 185 -19.70 6.78 5.71
C ILE A 185 -19.65 7.90 4.65
N GLU A 186 -18.53 8.02 3.94
CA GLU A 186 -18.38 9.04 2.89
C GLU A 186 -19.35 8.82 1.72
N LEU A 187 -19.60 7.57 1.33
CA LEU A 187 -20.57 7.24 0.28
C LEU A 187 -22.01 7.46 0.73
N LEU A 188 -22.35 7.13 1.98
CA LEU A 188 -23.69 7.31 2.52
C LEU A 188 -24.10 8.78 2.64
N LYS A 189 -23.15 9.72 2.77
CA LYS A 189 -23.43 11.17 2.75
C LYS A 189 -23.86 11.70 1.37
N LYS A 190 -23.61 10.93 0.30
CA LYS A 190 -23.95 11.30 -1.07
C LYS A 190 -25.29 10.73 -1.54
N LYS A 191 -25.93 9.89 -0.71
CA LYS A 191 -27.32 9.47 -0.88
C LYS A 191 -28.24 10.48 -0.23
#